data_AF-A0A3N9NHM1-F1
#
_entry.id   AF-A0A3N9NHM1-F1
#
_cell.length_a   1.000
_cell.length_b   1.000
_cell.length_c   1.000
_cell.angle_alpha   90.00
_cell.angle_beta   90.00
_cell.angle_gamma   90.00
#
_symmetry.space_group_name_H-M   'P 1'
#
loop_
_entity.id
_entity.type
_entity.pdbx_description
1 polymer ?
#
loop_
_entity_poly.entity_id
_entity_poly.type
_entity_poly.pdbx_seq_one_letter_code
_entity_poly.pdbx_strand_id
1 'polypeptide(L)'
;MGHLRIFGILLTASIVLITCEHLEKNIPTTADTTSSHITDGWAYYANGNYEAALDEFIEAKNRDAVNEEAYNGLGWTYAKLHAHDESISHFLLLLSITQSNAMKADIFAGLVMTYGSIQMSTADQDERMEAQTFIINYADSLFDYDANYAFERDDHVNINTIRAVIAQSYFNTQHFLTALEYTDQYLESGLREDLENSGVVESREDTLEAEVVPATWMTGSATLKVVFKAVNGSVMKAQLVDVISINHAVTQVEYAVVDFVQGGNSVTFSGNPLPQEEDRFIIQYEHADDYGTFMYNLLDVISQYL
;
A
#
# COMPACT_ATOMS: atom_id res chain seq x y z
N MET A 1 -54.59 10.65 78.72
CA MET A 1 -55.08 9.41 78.08
C MET A 1 -55.25 9.72 76.59
N GLY A 2 -54.22 9.72 75.74
CA GLY A 2 -53.11 8.78 75.63
C GLY A 2 -53.67 7.47 75.09
N HIS A 3 -53.27 7.05 73.88
CA HIS A 3 -53.81 5.92 73.08
C HIS A 3 -55.04 6.24 72.21
N LEU A 4 -54.86 6.80 71.00
CA LEU A 4 -55.69 6.42 69.82
C LEU A 4 -55.27 7.02 68.45
N ARG A 5 -54.01 7.46 68.24
CA ARG A 5 -53.59 8.02 66.93
C ARG A 5 -52.26 7.52 66.36
N ILE A 6 -51.73 6.39 66.87
CA ILE A 6 -50.46 5.81 66.37
C ILE A 6 -50.67 4.43 65.70
N PHE A 7 -51.87 3.84 65.78
CA PHE A 7 -52.13 2.51 65.20
C PHE A 7 -52.62 2.54 63.73
N GLY A 8 -52.93 3.71 63.17
CA GLY A 8 -53.41 3.85 61.79
C GLY A 8 -52.33 4.14 60.74
N ILE A 9 -51.07 4.37 61.14
CA ILE A 9 -49.98 4.74 60.22
C ILE A 9 -48.95 3.60 60.07
N LEU A 10 -49.01 2.56 60.91
CA LEU A 10 -48.12 1.39 60.82
C LEU A 10 -48.71 0.22 59.99
N LEU A 11 -50.00 0.25 59.64
CA LEU A 11 -50.64 -0.82 58.85
C LEU A 11 -50.73 -0.54 57.34
N THR A 12 -50.42 0.68 56.88
CA THR A 12 -50.34 1.00 55.44
C THR A 12 -48.92 0.97 54.89
N ALA A 13 -47.91 0.80 55.75
CA ALA A 13 -46.51 0.63 55.34
C ALA A 13 -46.11 -0.84 55.11
N SER A 14 -46.99 -1.80 55.40
CA SER A 14 -46.70 -3.25 55.31
C SER A 14 -47.25 -3.94 54.04
N ILE A 15 -47.87 -3.20 53.10
CA ILE A 15 -48.46 -3.77 51.87
C ILE A 15 -47.89 -3.08 50.61
N VAL A 16 -46.69 -2.48 50.68
CA VAL A 16 -45.97 -1.95 49.50
C VAL A 16 -44.60 -2.62 49.32
N LEU A 17 -44.43 -3.84 49.83
CA LEU A 17 -43.19 -4.62 49.67
C LEU A 17 -43.38 -5.98 48.96
N ILE A 18 -44.53 -6.21 48.32
CA ILE A 18 -44.75 -7.41 47.51
C ILE A 18 -45.39 -7.02 46.18
N THR A 19 -44.66 -6.26 45.39
CA THR A 19 -44.66 -6.36 43.92
C THR A 19 -43.24 -6.10 43.45
N CYS A 20 -42.30 -6.92 43.94
CA CYS A 20 -41.14 -7.23 43.12
C CYS A 20 -41.70 -8.10 42.00
N GLU A 21 -42.19 -7.44 40.95
CA GLU A 21 -42.44 -8.07 39.66
C GLU A 21 -41.21 -8.94 39.39
N HIS A 22 -41.46 -10.22 39.17
CA HIS A 22 -40.46 -11.15 38.71
C HIS A 22 -40.08 -10.67 37.29
N LEU A 23 -39.24 -9.64 37.20
CA LEU A 23 -38.33 -9.53 36.08
C LEU A 23 -37.45 -10.76 36.21
N GLU A 24 -37.91 -11.85 35.59
CA GLU A 24 -37.02 -12.73 34.87
C GLU A 24 -36.24 -11.81 33.93
N LYS A 25 -35.16 -11.24 34.48
CA LYS A 25 -34.05 -10.78 33.69
C LYS A 25 -33.71 -12.03 32.90
N ASN A 26 -34.07 -12.03 31.62
CA ASN A 26 -33.44 -12.87 30.61
C ASN A 26 -31.95 -12.49 30.65
N ILE A 27 -31.26 -13.00 31.66
CA ILE A 27 -29.81 -13.07 31.70
C ILE A 27 -29.54 -14.21 30.74
N PRO A 28 -28.93 -13.95 29.57
CA PRO A 28 -28.49 -15.02 28.69
C PRO A 28 -27.72 -16.03 29.54
N THR A 29 -28.19 -17.27 29.59
CA THR A 29 -27.61 -18.34 30.43
C THR A 29 -26.27 -18.81 29.89
N THR A 30 -25.84 -18.27 28.74
CA THR A 30 -24.48 -18.27 28.23
C THR A 30 -24.02 -16.81 28.19
N ALA A 31 -23.16 -16.40 29.13
CA ALA A 31 -22.43 -15.16 28.91
C ALA A 31 -21.51 -15.40 27.72
N ASP A 32 -21.70 -14.65 26.63
CA ASP A 32 -20.84 -14.78 25.45
C ASP A 32 -19.39 -14.62 25.87
N THR A 33 -18.55 -15.55 25.44
CA THR A 33 -17.12 -15.57 25.78
C THR A 33 -16.36 -14.70 24.80
N THR A 34 -15.13 -14.29 25.16
CA THR A 34 -14.22 -13.63 24.21
C THR A 34 -14.12 -14.42 22.89
N SER A 35 -14.05 -15.75 22.96
CA SER A 35 -13.98 -16.62 21.77
C SER A 35 -15.26 -16.61 20.93
N SER A 36 -16.44 -16.42 21.54
CA SER A 36 -17.70 -16.30 20.78
C SER A 36 -17.67 -15.04 19.93
N HIS A 37 -17.38 -13.90 20.55
CA HIS A 37 -17.27 -12.61 19.85
C HIS A 37 -16.19 -12.64 18.75
N ILE A 38 -15.05 -13.29 18.98
CA ILE A 38 -14.03 -13.48 17.92
C ILE A 38 -14.59 -14.29 16.75
N THR A 39 -15.31 -15.38 17.04
CA THR A 39 -15.88 -16.25 16.00
C THR A 39 -16.93 -15.49 15.19
N ASP A 40 -17.81 -14.75 15.86
CA ASP A 40 -18.86 -13.94 15.23
C ASP A 40 -18.25 -12.77 14.43
N GLY A 41 -17.22 -12.12 14.97
CA GLY A 41 -16.48 -11.06 14.29
C GLY A 41 -15.85 -11.52 12.98
N TRP A 42 -15.17 -12.67 12.98
CA TRP A 42 -14.63 -13.25 11.74
C TRP A 42 -15.72 -13.72 10.79
N ALA A 43 -16.85 -14.22 11.29
CA ALA A 43 -17.99 -14.57 10.45
C ALA A 43 -18.59 -13.34 9.76
N TYR A 44 -18.75 -12.22 10.47
CA TYR A 44 -19.19 -10.97 9.86
C TYR A 44 -18.16 -10.40 8.88
N TYR A 45 -16.87 -10.47 9.21
CA TYR A 45 -15.77 -10.06 8.34
C TYR A 45 -15.80 -10.81 7.00
N ALA A 46 -15.87 -12.14 7.03
CA ALA A 46 -15.89 -12.98 5.83
C ALA A 46 -17.16 -12.76 4.98
N ASN A 47 -18.26 -12.29 5.60
CA ASN A 47 -19.48 -11.90 4.89
C ASN A 47 -19.45 -10.45 4.38
N GLY A 48 -18.35 -9.72 4.56
CA GLY A 48 -18.20 -8.31 4.16
C GLY A 48 -18.96 -7.32 5.05
N ASN A 49 -19.54 -7.75 6.18
CA ASN A 49 -20.21 -6.86 7.13
C ASN A 49 -19.21 -6.35 8.17
N TYR A 50 -18.33 -5.45 7.73
CA TYR A 50 -17.21 -4.97 8.54
C TYR A 50 -17.64 -4.15 9.77
N GLU A 51 -18.77 -3.45 9.72
CA GLU A 51 -19.30 -2.72 10.89
C GLU A 51 -19.72 -3.69 12.00
N ALA A 52 -20.43 -4.78 11.66
CA ALA A 52 -20.77 -5.80 12.65
C ALA A 52 -19.54 -6.56 13.15
N ALA A 53 -18.57 -6.82 12.27
CA ALA A 53 -17.30 -7.41 12.67
C ALA A 53 -16.56 -6.53 13.69
N LEU A 54 -16.58 -5.21 13.48
CA LEU A 54 -15.95 -4.23 14.36
C LEU A 54 -16.59 -4.27 15.75
N ASP A 55 -17.92 -4.27 15.84
CA ASP A 55 -18.66 -4.37 17.10
C ASP A 55 -18.25 -5.63 17.88
N GLU A 56 -18.21 -6.79 17.21
CA GLU A 56 -17.84 -8.06 17.85
C GLU A 56 -16.37 -8.08 18.32
N PHE A 57 -15.42 -7.58 17.51
CA PHE A 57 -14.03 -7.53 17.94
C PHE A 57 -13.77 -6.51 19.06
N ILE A 58 -14.54 -5.42 19.12
CA ILE A 58 -14.52 -4.49 20.26
C ILE A 58 -15.00 -5.19 21.53
N GLU A 59 -16.09 -5.96 21.47
CA GLU A 59 -16.58 -6.74 22.61
C GLU A 59 -15.59 -7.81 23.06
N ALA A 60 -14.93 -8.50 22.12
CA ALA A 60 -13.85 -9.44 22.42
C ALA A 60 -12.70 -8.75 23.18
N LYS A 61 -12.22 -7.61 22.67
CA LYS A 61 -11.16 -6.80 23.33
C LYS A 61 -11.59 -6.30 24.71
N ASN A 62 -12.84 -5.87 24.88
CA ASN A 62 -13.34 -5.36 26.17
C ASN A 62 -13.36 -6.46 27.25
N ARG A 63 -13.52 -7.72 26.86
CA ARG A 63 -13.54 -8.88 27.77
C ARG A 63 -12.14 -9.42 28.06
N ASP A 64 -11.26 -9.39 27.07
CA ASP A 64 -9.86 -9.76 27.21
C ASP A 64 -8.97 -8.75 26.47
N ALA A 65 -8.44 -7.80 27.25
CA ALA A 65 -7.70 -6.65 26.74
C ALA A 65 -6.34 -7.00 26.11
N VAL A 66 -5.86 -8.24 26.24
CA VAL A 66 -4.59 -8.72 25.66
C VAL A 66 -4.81 -9.82 24.62
N ASN A 67 -6.05 -10.02 24.18
CA ASN A 67 -6.36 -11.07 23.21
C ASN A 67 -5.81 -10.74 21.82
N GLU A 68 -4.79 -11.48 21.38
CA GLU A 68 -4.11 -11.26 20.09
C GLU A 68 -5.08 -11.28 18.90
N GLU A 69 -5.99 -12.25 18.86
CA GLU A 69 -6.93 -12.44 17.74
C GLU A 69 -7.97 -11.32 17.65
N ALA A 70 -8.40 -10.76 18.79
CA ALA A 70 -9.27 -9.60 18.79
C ALA A 70 -8.58 -8.37 18.17
N TYR A 71 -7.30 -8.14 18.46
CA TYR A 71 -6.54 -7.06 17.82
C TYR A 71 -6.25 -7.33 16.34
N ASN A 72 -6.03 -8.59 15.95
CA ASN A 72 -5.87 -8.98 14.54
C ASN A 72 -7.15 -8.66 13.76
N GLY A 73 -8.29 -9.09 14.29
CA GLY A 73 -9.62 -8.80 13.76
C GLY A 73 -9.89 -7.30 13.63
N LEU A 74 -9.55 -6.50 14.66
CA LEU A 74 -9.68 -5.04 14.59
C LEU A 74 -8.82 -4.44 13.48
N GLY A 75 -7.54 -4.81 13.37
CA GLY A 75 -6.64 -4.30 12.33
C GLY A 75 -7.21 -4.53 10.94
N TRP A 76 -7.57 -5.78 10.62
CA TRP A 76 -8.16 -6.14 9.33
C TRP A 76 -9.50 -5.45 9.08
N THR A 77 -10.35 -5.35 10.09
CA THR A 77 -11.68 -4.74 9.95
C THR A 77 -11.58 -3.24 9.70
N TYR A 78 -10.72 -2.52 10.43
CA TYR A 78 -10.47 -1.11 10.18
C TYR A 78 -9.84 -0.87 8.81
N ALA A 79 -8.95 -1.75 8.34
CA ALA A 79 -8.40 -1.68 6.99
C ALA A 79 -9.51 -1.74 5.92
N LYS A 80 -10.46 -2.66 6.06
CA LYS A 80 -11.61 -2.80 5.16
C LYS A 80 -12.62 -1.65 5.25
N LEU A 81 -12.66 -0.95 6.39
CA LEU A 81 -13.45 0.26 6.59
C LEU A 81 -12.72 1.55 6.15
N HIS A 82 -11.50 1.45 5.61
CA HIS A 82 -10.62 2.57 5.28
C HIS A 82 -10.29 3.50 6.46
N ALA A 83 -10.39 2.99 7.69
CA ALA A 83 -9.93 3.65 8.90
C ALA A 83 -8.44 3.32 9.11
N HIS A 84 -7.60 3.96 8.29
CA HIS A 84 -6.18 3.60 8.12
C HIS A 84 -5.36 3.74 9.41
N ASP A 85 -5.57 4.82 10.16
CA ASP A 85 -4.82 5.09 11.40
C ASP A 85 -5.13 4.06 12.48
N GLU A 86 -6.40 3.68 12.64
CA GLU A 86 -6.86 2.67 13.57
C GLU A 86 -6.34 1.28 13.19
N SER A 87 -6.39 0.94 11.89
CA SER A 87 -5.82 -0.31 11.36
C SER A 87 -4.34 -0.44 11.73
N ILE A 88 -3.53 0.57 11.36
CA ILE A 88 -2.09 0.59 11.64
C ILE A 88 -1.84 0.51 13.14
N SER A 89 -2.57 1.28 13.95
CA SER A 89 -2.40 1.30 15.40
C SER A 89 -2.65 -0.07 16.04
N HIS A 90 -3.69 -0.78 15.61
CA HIS A 90 -4.01 -2.10 16.12
C HIS A 90 -3.00 -3.16 15.68
N PHE A 91 -2.56 -3.12 14.42
CA PHE A 91 -1.52 -4.00 13.91
C PHE A 91 -0.18 -3.79 14.63
N LEU A 92 0.26 -2.55 14.82
CA LEU A 92 1.51 -2.24 15.51
C LEU A 92 1.46 -2.60 17.01
N LEU A 93 0.32 -2.40 17.66
CA LEU A 93 0.12 -2.85 19.03
C LEU A 93 0.22 -4.38 19.10
N LEU A 94 -0.47 -5.10 18.22
CA LEU A 94 -0.41 -6.55 18.16
C LEU A 94 1.01 -7.06 17.90
N LEU A 95 1.74 -6.41 16.98
CA LEU A 95 3.13 -6.75 16.65
C LEU A 95 4.04 -6.64 17.88
N SER A 96 3.76 -5.69 18.77
CA SER A 96 4.55 -5.46 19.98
C SER A 96 4.36 -6.52 21.06
N ILE A 97 3.23 -7.25 21.05
CA ILE A 97 2.88 -8.24 22.08
C ILE A 97 2.97 -9.69 21.58
N THR A 98 2.77 -9.93 20.29
CA THR A 98 2.73 -11.31 19.76
C THR A 98 4.11 -11.95 19.67
N GLN A 99 4.17 -13.24 19.98
CA GLN A 99 5.34 -14.09 19.74
C GLN A 99 5.13 -15.09 18.59
N SER A 100 3.93 -15.11 18.00
CA SER A 100 3.58 -16.03 16.92
C SER A 100 4.09 -15.52 15.58
N ASN A 101 4.87 -16.35 14.87
CA ASN A 101 5.32 -16.02 13.52
C ASN A 101 4.16 -15.94 12.52
N ALA A 102 3.14 -16.81 12.66
CA ALA A 102 1.94 -16.74 11.82
C ALA A 102 1.16 -15.44 12.05
N MET A 103 1.04 -15.00 13.31
CA MET A 103 0.41 -13.71 13.62
C MET A 103 1.21 -12.53 13.06
N LYS A 104 2.54 -12.60 13.11
CA LYS A 104 3.40 -11.58 12.47
C LYS A 104 3.18 -11.52 10.96
N ALA A 105 3.06 -12.65 10.29
CA ALA A 105 2.72 -12.69 8.87
C ALA A 105 1.36 -12.00 8.60
N ASP A 106 0.31 -12.33 9.35
CA ASP A 106 -0.99 -11.66 9.24
C ASP A 106 -0.89 -10.14 9.41
N ILE A 107 -0.13 -9.69 10.40
CA ILE A 107 0.07 -8.27 10.69
C ILE A 107 0.76 -7.57 9.51
N PHE A 108 1.84 -8.16 8.99
CA PHE A 108 2.57 -7.55 7.87
C PHE A 108 1.74 -7.52 6.60
N ALA A 109 0.98 -8.57 6.30
CA ALA A 109 0.02 -8.56 5.20
C ALA A 109 -1.04 -7.46 5.37
N GLY A 110 -1.61 -7.33 6.58
CA GLY A 110 -2.60 -6.30 6.90
C GLY A 110 -2.04 -4.87 6.77
N LEU A 111 -0.80 -4.65 7.18
CA LEU A 111 -0.09 -3.38 7.01
C LEU A 111 0.16 -3.08 5.53
N VAL A 112 0.63 -4.05 4.74
CA VAL A 112 0.79 -3.88 3.28
C VAL A 112 -0.53 -3.48 2.62
N MET A 113 -1.63 -4.18 2.93
CA MET A 113 -2.94 -3.85 2.37
C MET A 113 -3.42 -2.47 2.82
N THR A 114 -3.16 -2.08 4.07
CA THR A 114 -3.54 -0.75 4.58
C THR A 114 -2.75 0.35 3.89
N TYR A 115 -1.43 0.24 3.79
CA TYR A 115 -0.60 1.23 3.10
C TYR A 115 -0.85 1.27 1.59
N GLY A 116 -1.17 0.12 0.97
CA GLY A 116 -1.67 0.07 -0.41
C GLY A 116 -2.93 0.91 -0.58
N SER A 117 -3.91 0.76 0.31
CA SER A 117 -5.12 1.58 0.29
C SER A 117 -4.84 3.07 0.53
N ILE A 118 -3.90 3.41 1.43
CA ILE A 118 -3.47 4.81 1.65
C ILE A 118 -2.92 5.38 0.35
N GLN A 119 -1.98 4.67 -0.29
CA GLN A 119 -1.33 5.11 -1.52
C GLN A 119 -2.33 5.34 -2.66
N MET A 120 -3.34 4.49 -2.77
CA MET A 120 -4.42 4.65 -3.76
C MET A 120 -5.35 5.83 -3.46
N SER A 121 -5.48 6.23 -2.19
CA SER A 121 -6.40 7.29 -1.77
C SER A 121 -5.80 8.70 -1.83
N THR A 122 -4.47 8.81 -1.77
CA THR A 122 -3.79 10.11 -1.76
C THR A 122 -3.50 10.64 -3.18
N ALA A 123 -3.67 11.95 -3.34
CA ALA A 123 -3.27 12.69 -4.54
C ALA A 123 -1.82 13.22 -4.47
N ASP A 124 -1.23 13.27 -3.28
CA ASP A 124 0.12 13.81 -3.05
C ASP A 124 1.21 12.79 -3.41
N GLN A 125 2.23 13.22 -4.15
CA GLN A 125 3.29 12.32 -4.62
C GLN A 125 4.25 11.92 -3.51
N ASP A 126 4.50 12.79 -2.54
CA ASP A 126 5.40 12.51 -1.42
C ASP A 126 4.76 11.48 -0.49
N GLU A 127 3.46 11.62 -0.22
CA GLU A 127 2.68 10.62 0.54
C GLU A 127 2.65 9.26 -0.20
N ARG A 128 2.54 9.25 -1.54
CA ARG A 128 2.62 7.99 -2.31
C ARG A 128 3.98 7.30 -2.18
N MET A 129 5.06 8.06 -2.15
CA MET A 129 6.43 7.54 -2.02
C MET A 129 6.69 7.02 -0.59
N GLU A 130 6.18 7.73 0.40
CA GLU A 130 6.23 7.29 1.80
C GLU A 130 5.46 5.98 1.99
N ALA A 131 4.21 5.90 1.48
CA ALA A 131 3.42 4.68 1.54
C ALA A 131 4.11 3.51 0.82
N GLN A 132 4.73 3.73 -0.35
CA GLN A 132 5.53 2.71 -1.04
C GLN A 132 6.65 2.15 -0.15
N THR A 133 7.36 3.02 0.57
CA THR A 133 8.44 2.60 1.47
C THR A 133 7.91 1.64 2.55
N PHE A 134 6.75 1.94 3.13
CA PHE A 134 6.10 1.04 4.10
C PHE A 134 5.63 -0.26 3.46
N ILE A 135 5.01 -0.21 2.27
CA ILE A 135 4.56 -1.40 1.52
C ILE A 135 5.73 -2.38 1.31
N ILE A 136 6.86 -1.90 0.78
CA ILE A 136 8.01 -2.75 0.48
C ILE A 136 8.60 -3.33 1.77
N ASN A 137 8.83 -2.50 2.79
CA ASN A 137 9.44 -2.96 4.05
C ASN A 137 8.58 -4.00 4.79
N TYR A 138 7.26 -3.82 4.80
CA TYR A 138 6.36 -4.79 5.44
C TYR A 138 6.17 -6.04 4.58
N ALA A 139 6.19 -5.93 3.26
CA ALA A 139 6.17 -7.10 2.38
C ALA A 139 7.44 -7.95 2.52
N ASP A 140 8.62 -7.33 2.58
CA ASP A 140 9.88 -8.04 2.85
C ASP A 140 9.82 -8.75 4.20
N SER A 141 9.32 -8.05 5.23
CA SER A 141 9.10 -8.65 6.55
C SER A 141 8.13 -9.83 6.47
N LEU A 142 7.03 -9.72 5.71
CA LEU A 142 6.10 -10.82 5.48
C LEU A 142 6.80 -12.02 4.85
N PHE A 143 7.59 -11.82 3.80
CA PHE A 143 8.26 -12.91 3.08
C PHE A 143 9.26 -13.67 3.96
N ASP A 144 9.88 -13.01 4.95
CA ASP A 144 10.73 -13.66 5.95
C ASP A 144 9.96 -14.61 6.88
N TYR A 145 8.68 -14.35 7.14
CA TYR A 145 7.83 -15.20 7.99
C TYR A 145 7.01 -16.22 7.20
N ASP A 146 6.45 -15.83 6.05
CA ASP A 146 5.62 -16.65 5.19
C ASP A 146 5.68 -16.20 3.72
N ALA A 147 6.57 -16.83 2.94
CA ALA A 147 6.75 -16.56 1.53
C ALA A 147 5.59 -17.04 0.63
N ASN A 148 4.64 -17.83 1.16
CA ASN A 148 3.46 -18.30 0.43
C ASN A 148 2.17 -17.90 1.16
N TYR A 149 2.20 -16.73 1.79
CA TYR A 149 1.11 -16.21 2.60
C TYR A 149 -0.26 -16.32 1.92
N ALA A 150 -1.24 -16.79 2.67
CA ALA A 150 -2.64 -16.78 2.29
C ALA A 150 -3.47 -16.50 3.55
N PHE A 151 -4.26 -15.43 3.50
CA PHE A 151 -5.07 -15.06 4.65
C PHE A 151 -6.25 -16.02 4.78
N GLU A 152 -6.43 -16.61 5.97
CA GLU A 152 -7.46 -17.64 6.19
C GLU A 152 -8.90 -17.11 6.11
N ARG A 153 -9.10 -15.79 6.14
CA ARG A 153 -10.43 -15.15 6.26
C ARG A 153 -10.89 -14.45 4.97
N ASP A 154 -10.00 -14.26 4.00
CA ASP A 154 -10.28 -13.65 2.70
C ASP A 154 -9.29 -14.20 1.66
N ASP A 155 -9.79 -15.00 0.72
CA ASP A 155 -8.98 -15.66 -0.32
C ASP A 155 -8.39 -14.68 -1.35
N HIS A 156 -8.94 -13.46 -1.43
CA HIS A 156 -8.38 -12.37 -2.22
C HIS A 156 -7.13 -11.76 -1.58
N VAL A 157 -6.81 -12.07 -0.33
CA VAL A 157 -5.59 -11.61 0.34
C VAL A 157 -4.60 -12.76 0.42
N ASN A 158 -3.75 -12.85 -0.60
CA ASN A 158 -2.74 -13.89 -0.72
C ASN A 158 -1.43 -13.32 -1.28
N ILE A 159 -0.40 -14.15 -1.40
CA ILE A 159 0.93 -13.75 -1.83
C ILE A 159 0.95 -13.04 -3.20
N ASN A 160 0.08 -13.44 -4.14
CA ASN A 160 0.01 -12.79 -5.44
C ASN A 160 -0.62 -11.40 -5.32
N THR A 161 -1.64 -11.24 -4.49
CA THR A 161 -2.21 -9.91 -4.17
C THR A 161 -1.17 -9.01 -3.52
N ILE A 162 -0.39 -9.51 -2.57
CA ILE A 162 0.70 -8.74 -1.94
C ILE A 162 1.72 -8.28 -2.99
N ARG A 163 2.14 -9.18 -3.88
CA ARG A 163 3.05 -8.85 -5.00
C ARG A 163 2.44 -7.85 -5.97
N ALA A 164 1.15 -7.95 -6.25
CA ALA A 164 0.43 -7.00 -7.08
C ALA A 164 0.34 -5.62 -6.43
N VAL A 165 0.13 -5.53 -5.12
CA VAL A 165 0.21 -4.26 -4.37
C VAL A 165 1.60 -3.63 -4.49
N ILE A 166 2.67 -4.43 -4.44
CA ILE A 166 4.05 -3.94 -4.64
C ILE A 166 4.24 -3.41 -6.07
N ALA A 167 3.86 -4.19 -7.08
CA ALA A 167 3.95 -3.77 -8.48
C ALA A 167 3.12 -2.51 -8.76
N GLN A 168 1.90 -2.46 -8.24
CA GLN A 168 1.01 -1.29 -8.29
C GLN A 168 1.65 -0.10 -7.59
N SER A 169 2.39 -0.32 -6.49
CA SER A 169 3.07 0.78 -5.78
C SER A 169 4.14 1.44 -6.62
N TYR A 170 4.95 0.65 -7.35
CA TYR A 170 5.94 1.16 -8.30
C TYR A 170 5.26 1.89 -9.45
N PHE A 171 4.15 1.36 -9.96
CA PHE A 171 3.36 2.03 -10.99
C PHE A 171 2.85 3.40 -10.50
N ASN A 172 2.29 3.46 -9.29
CA ASN A 172 1.75 4.68 -8.70
C ASN A 172 2.82 5.73 -8.37
N THR A 173 4.07 5.31 -8.13
CA THR A 173 5.21 6.21 -7.94
C THR A 173 5.98 6.49 -9.23
N GLN A 174 5.46 6.07 -10.39
CA GLN A 174 6.01 6.29 -11.74
C GLN A 174 7.33 5.55 -12.03
N HIS A 175 7.62 4.50 -11.28
CA HIS A 175 8.74 3.58 -11.54
C HIS A 175 8.28 2.42 -12.44
N PHE A 176 7.84 2.74 -13.67
CA PHE A 176 7.16 1.78 -14.54
C PHE A 176 8.03 0.61 -14.99
N LEU A 177 9.32 0.82 -15.24
CA LEU A 177 10.22 -0.29 -15.57
C LEU A 177 10.36 -1.25 -14.38
N THR A 178 10.53 -0.73 -13.16
CA THR A 178 10.58 -1.55 -11.94
C THR A 178 9.26 -2.30 -11.73
N ALA A 179 8.11 -1.65 -11.98
CA ALA A 179 6.81 -2.31 -11.93
C ALA A 179 6.69 -3.44 -12.96
N LEU A 180 7.15 -3.23 -14.19
CA LEU A 180 7.18 -4.24 -15.25
C LEU A 180 8.08 -5.43 -14.86
N GLU A 181 9.31 -5.16 -14.46
CA GLU A 181 10.29 -6.19 -14.08
C GLU A 181 9.80 -7.02 -12.89
N TYR A 182 9.21 -6.36 -11.88
CA TYR A 182 8.64 -7.04 -10.73
C TYR A 182 7.43 -7.92 -11.13
N THR A 183 6.56 -7.40 -11.99
CA THR A 183 5.38 -8.14 -12.48
C THR A 183 5.80 -9.36 -13.30
N ASP A 184 6.75 -9.19 -14.21
CA ASP A 184 7.30 -10.28 -15.03
C ASP A 184 7.93 -11.38 -14.15
N GLN A 185 8.70 -10.97 -13.14
CA GLN A 185 9.39 -11.92 -12.28
C GLN A 185 8.44 -12.72 -11.37
N TYR A 186 7.40 -12.10 -10.82
CA TYR A 186 6.65 -12.66 -9.70
C TYR A 186 5.17 -12.95 -9.96
N LEU A 187 4.58 -12.40 -11.04
CA LEU A 187 3.15 -12.51 -11.35
C LEU A 187 2.92 -13.16 -12.71
N GLU A 188 3.51 -12.62 -13.78
CA GLU A 188 3.25 -13.03 -15.17
C GLU A 188 4.56 -13.16 -15.96
N SER A 189 5.17 -14.35 -15.90
CA SER A 189 6.47 -14.59 -16.56
C SER A 189 6.37 -14.51 -18.08
N GLY A 190 7.25 -13.72 -18.69
CA GLY A 190 7.28 -13.50 -20.13
C GLY A 190 6.55 -12.22 -20.56
N LEU A 191 5.88 -11.53 -19.63
CA LEU A 191 5.22 -10.25 -19.90
C LEU A 191 6.16 -9.24 -20.58
N ARG A 192 7.40 -9.12 -20.10
CA ARG A 192 8.36 -8.17 -20.70
C ARG A 192 8.69 -8.57 -22.14
N GLU A 193 8.98 -9.85 -22.36
CA GLU A 193 9.28 -10.36 -23.70
C GLU A 193 8.10 -10.18 -24.66
N ASP A 194 6.86 -10.35 -24.19
CA ASP A 194 5.65 -10.13 -24.99
C ASP A 194 5.45 -8.66 -25.36
N LEU A 195 5.71 -7.73 -24.43
CA LEU A 195 5.67 -6.29 -24.69
C LEU A 195 6.77 -5.84 -25.65
N GLU A 196 7.96 -6.43 -25.56
CA GLU A 196 9.07 -6.19 -26.48
C GLU A 196 8.76 -6.73 -27.89
N ASN A 197 8.27 -7.96 -28.00
CA ASN A 197 7.92 -8.59 -29.28
C ASN A 197 6.73 -7.90 -29.98
N SER A 198 5.86 -7.24 -29.23
CA SER A 198 4.76 -6.44 -29.77
C SER A 198 5.16 -5.01 -30.14
N GLY A 199 6.41 -4.62 -29.88
CA GLY A 199 6.93 -3.27 -30.14
C GLY A 199 6.34 -2.21 -29.19
N VAL A 200 5.79 -2.63 -28.05
CA VAL A 200 5.20 -1.72 -27.06
C VAL A 200 6.29 -1.10 -26.18
N VAL A 201 7.36 -1.84 -25.89
CA VAL A 201 8.54 -1.37 -25.15
C VAL A 201 9.79 -1.81 -25.90
N GLU A 202 10.76 -0.91 -26.08
CA GLU A 202 12.04 -1.23 -26.73
C GLU A 202 13.20 -0.54 -26.01
N SER A 203 14.29 -1.30 -25.80
CA SER A 203 15.57 -0.72 -25.39
C SER A 203 16.24 -0.06 -26.58
N ARG A 204 16.69 1.19 -26.40
CA ARG A 204 17.49 1.91 -27.41
C ARG A 204 18.78 2.46 -26.84
N GLU A 205 19.77 2.52 -27.71
CA GLU A 205 21.03 3.20 -27.48
C GLU A 205 21.24 4.20 -28.62
N ASP A 206 21.27 5.49 -28.28
CA ASP A 206 21.48 6.56 -29.24
C ASP A 206 22.60 7.50 -28.78
N THR A 207 23.35 8.03 -29.75
CA THR A 207 24.24 9.17 -29.52
C THR A 207 23.49 10.46 -29.82
N LEU A 208 23.17 11.23 -28.77
CA LEU A 208 22.32 12.41 -28.85
C LEU A 208 23.09 13.68 -28.48
N GLU A 209 22.73 14.78 -29.16
CA GLU A 209 23.19 16.11 -28.79
C GLU A 209 22.37 16.61 -27.60
N ALA A 210 23.07 16.93 -26.51
CA ALA A 210 22.46 17.49 -25.32
C ALA A 210 22.33 19.00 -25.48
N GLU A 211 21.10 19.52 -25.52
CA GLU A 211 20.91 20.95 -25.31
C GLU A 211 21.12 21.27 -23.82
N VAL A 212 22.26 21.88 -23.50
CA VAL A 212 22.59 22.34 -22.15
C VAL A 212 21.71 23.54 -21.83
N VAL A 213 20.57 23.32 -21.17
CA VAL A 213 19.77 24.41 -20.60
C VAL A 213 20.37 24.77 -19.24
N PRO A 214 20.91 26.00 -19.04
CA PRO A 214 21.44 26.41 -17.75
C PRO A 214 20.33 26.39 -16.70
N ALA A 215 20.53 25.63 -15.61
CA ALA A 215 19.65 25.70 -14.46
C ALA A 215 19.67 27.13 -13.89
N THR A 216 18.54 27.82 -13.95
CA THR A 216 18.36 29.08 -13.25
C THR A 216 18.33 28.80 -11.73
N TRP A 217 19.46 29.11 -11.08
CA TRP A 217 19.73 29.42 -9.66
C TRP A 217 19.93 28.26 -8.63
N MET A 218 21.13 28.30 -8.01
CA MET A 218 21.54 27.89 -6.63
C MET A 218 21.56 26.41 -6.18
N THR A 219 22.56 25.61 -6.58
CA THR A 219 23.10 24.51 -5.72
C THR A 219 24.57 24.12 -5.96
N GLY A 220 25.23 24.62 -7.01
CA GLY A 220 26.58 24.12 -7.38
C GLY A 220 26.56 22.78 -8.11
N SER A 221 25.38 22.25 -8.45
CA SER A 221 25.15 21.20 -9.43
C SER A 221 24.42 21.80 -10.64
N ALA A 222 24.87 21.51 -11.85
CA ALA A 222 24.17 21.93 -13.07
C ALA A 222 23.08 20.90 -13.38
N THR A 223 21.82 21.31 -13.22
CA THR A 223 20.65 20.52 -13.63
C THR A 223 20.44 20.75 -15.13
N LEU A 224 20.82 19.79 -15.95
CA LEU A 224 20.80 19.90 -17.41
C LEU A 224 19.58 19.21 -17.98
N LYS A 225 18.58 19.97 -18.43
CA LYS A 225 17.45 19.40 -19.16
C LYS A 225 17.83 19.20 -20.62
N VAL A 226 18.04 17.96 -21.02
CA VAL A 226 18.28 17.63 -22.43
C VAL A 226 16.96 17.30 -23.11
N VAL A 227 16.63 18.06 -24.16
CA VAL A 227 15.60 17.66 -25.11
C VAL A 227 16.29 16.87 -26.20
N PHE A 228 15.93 15.60 -26.37
CA PHE A 228 16.52 14.76 -27.40
C PHE A 228 16.30 15.39 -28.79
N LYS A 229 17.39 15.77 -29.46
CA LYS A 229 17.39 16.18 -30.87
C LYS A 229 18.11 15.11 -31.67
N ALA A 230 17.49 14.67 -32.76
CA ALA A 230 18.18 13.91 -33.79
C ALA A 230 19.35 14.76 -34.33
N VAL A 231 20.41 14.11 -34.81
CA VAL A 231 21.62 14.77 -35.38
C VAL A 231 21.30 15.75 -36.52
N ASN A 232 20.09 15.67 -37.10
CA ASN A 232 19.58 16.61 -38.11
C ASN A 232 18.81 17.82 -37.54
N GLY A 233 18.79 18.00 -36.21
CA GLY A 233 18.11 19.09 -35.50
C GLY A 233 16.62 18.86 -35.18
N SER A 234 16.05 17.70 -35.52
CA SER A 234 14.63 17.40 -35.23
C SER A 234 14.43 16.93 -33.80
N VAL A 235 13.41 17.43 -33.10
CA VAL A 235 13.04 16.95 -31.76
C VAL A 235 12.57 15.49 -31.85
N MET A 236 13.20 14.59 -31.10
CA MET A 236 12.81 13.18 -31.01
C MET A 236 11.49 13.08 -30.25
N LYS A 237 10.53 12.32 -30.79
CA LYS A 237 9.28 11.97 -30.09
C LYS A 237 9.47 10.70 -29.25
N ALA A 238 10.56 10.61 -28.49
CA ALA A 238 10.71 9.51 -27.55
C ALA A 238 9.60 9.59 -26.50
N GLN A 239 9.01 8.46 -26.12
CA GLN A 239 8.18 8.36 -24.92
C GLN A 239 8.94 7.48 -23.92
N LEU A 240 9.81 8.13 -23.15
CA LEU A 240 10.69 7.48 -22.19
C LEU A 240 9.88 6.68 -21.16
N VAL A 241 10.25 5.41 -20.98
CA VAL A 241 9.82 4.56 -19.87
C VAL A 241 10.87 4.59 -18.76
N ASP A 242 12.14 4.54 -19.13
CA ASP A 242 13.26 4.68 -18.20
C ASP A 242 14.53 5.18 -18.89
N VAL A 243 15.47 5.71 -18.11
CA VAL A 243 16.82 6.08 -18.57
C VAL A 243 17.86 5.24 -17.83
N ILE A 244 18.48 4.31 -18.56
CA ILE A 244 19.39 3.31 -18.02
C ILE A 244 20.77 3.92 -17.74
N SER A 245 21.35 4.63 -18.71
CA SER A 245 22.67 5.24 -18.54
C SER A 245 22.90 6.44 -19.45
N ILE A 246 23.77 7.34 -19.01
CA ILE A 246 24.21 8.51 -19.77
C ILE A 246 25.73 8.59 -19.71
N ASN A 247 26.38 8.46 -20.86
CA ASN A 247 27.83 8.45 -20.98
C ASN A 247 28.28 9.53 -21.96
N HIS A 248 29.32 10.30 -21.64
CA HIS A 248 29.88 11.25 -22.60
C HIS A 248 30.47 10.50 -23.80
N ALA A 249 30.06 10.83 -25.02
CA ALA A 249 30.34 10.05 -26.23
C ALA A 249 31.84 9.89 -26.54
N VAL A 250 32.66 10.89 -26.20
CA VAL A 250 34.13 10.83 -26.38
C VAL A 250 34.85 10.23 -25.19
N THR A 251 34.67 10.80 -23.98
CA THR A 251 35.44 10.41 -22.79
C THR A 251 34.92 9.16 -22.10
N GLN A 252 33.70 8.70 -22.42
CA GLN A 252 33.02 7.57 -21.80
C GLN A 252 32.80 7.74 -20.28
N VAL A 253 32.86 8.97 -19.79
CA VAL A 253 32.53 9.30 -18.40
C VAL A 253 31.01 9.17 -18.21
N GLU A 254 30.61 8.43 -17.18
CA GLU A 254 29.21 8.24 -16.80
C GLU A 254 28.67 9.45 -16.01
N TYR A 255 27.43 9.80 -16.27
CA TYR A 255 26.68 10.86 -15.63
C TYR A 255 25.49 10.28 -14.87
N ALA A 256 25.25 10.79 -13.68
CA ALA A 256 24.13 10.37 -12.85
C ALA A 256 22.83 10.99 -13.39
N VAL A 257 21.86 10.13 -13.72
CA VAL A 257 20.49 10.54 -14.00
C VAL A 257 19.91 11.13 -12.71
N VAL A 258 19.39 12.36 -12.80
CA VAL A 258 18.78 13.08 -11.68
C VAL A 258 17.27 12.96 -11.72
N ASP A 259 16.67 13.12 -12.90
CA ASP A 259 15.22 13.07 -13.12
C ASP A 259 14.93 12.91 -14.62
N PHE A 260 13.75 12.45 -15.01
CA PHE A 260 13.30 12.47 -16.40
C PHE A 260 11.77 12.53 -16.49
N VAL A 261 11.28 13.00 -17.63
CA VAL A 261 9.84 13.09 -17.87
C VAL A 261 9.34 11.78 -18.46
N GLN A 262 8.63 11.02 -17.65
CA GLN A 262 7.91 9.81 -18.02
C GLN A 262 6.94 10.06 -19.19
N GLY A 263 7.01 9.20 -20.22
CA GLY A 263 6.29 9.36 -21.49
C GLY A 263 6.71 10.55 -22.33
N GLY A 264 7.71 11.31 -21.88
CA GLY A 264 8.29 12.45 -22.56
C GLY A 264 9.65 12.13 -23.17
N ASN A 265 10.37 13.19 -23.53
CA ASN A 265 11.63 13.12 -24.28
C ASN A 265 12.73 13.97 -23.62
N SER A 266 12.65 14.16 -22.31
CA SER A 266 13.62 14.96 -21.59
C SER A 266 14.13 14.29 -20.34
N VAL A 267 15.45 14.34 -20.18
CA VAL A 267 16.19 13.84 -19.02
C VAL A 267 17.01 14.96 -18.42
N THR A 268 17.16 14.88 -17.11
CA THR A 268 18.03 15.69 -16.28
C THR A 268 19.13 14.80 -15.73
N PHE A 269 20.38 15.20 -15.90
CA PHE A 269 21.52 14.47 -15.35
C PHE A 269 22.60 15.42 -14.85
N SER A 270 23.52 14.87 -14.05
CA SER A 270 24.63 15.60 -13.45
C SER A 270 25.90 14.75 -13.45
N GLY A 271 27.05 15.40 -13.53
CA GLY A 271 28.34 14.70 -13.54
C GLY A 271 29.52 15.67 -13.54
N ASN A 272 30.72 15.09 -13.54
CA ASN A 272 31.98 15.81 -13.52
C ASN A 272 32.92 15.20 -14.58
N PRO A 273 33.38 15.94 -15.61
CA PRO A 273 33.23 17.39 -15.81
C PRO A 273 31.79 17.84 -16.05
N LEU A 274 31.53 19.13 -15.82
CA LEU A 274 30.23 19.73 -16.13
C LEU A 274 30.03 19.76 -17.66
N PRO A 275 28.89 19.26 -18.19
CA PRO A 275 28.60 19.28 -19.61
C PRO A 275 28.66 20.69 -20.21
N GLN A 276 29.22 20.79 -21.41
CA GLN A 276 29.36 22.02 -22.19
C GLN A 276 28.40 22.03 -23.39
N GLU A 277 28.13 23.22 -23.91
CA GLU A 277 27.47 23.39 -25.20
C GLU A 277 28.30 22.65 -26.28
N GLU A 278 27.65 21.83 -27.13
CA GLU A 278 28.24 20.89 -28.12
C GLU A 278 28.67 19.51 -27.59
N ASP A 279 28.59 19.23 -26.28
CA ASP A 279 28.84 17.87 -25.79
C ASP A 279 27.80 16.87 -26.33
N ARG A 280 28.28 15.67 -26.65
CA ARG A 280 27.45 14.55 -27.11
C ARG A 280 27.45 13.44 -26.09
N PHE A 281 26.30 12.79 -25.93
CA PHE A 281 26.09 11.73 -24.96
C PHE A 281 25.54 10.48 -25.63
N ILE A 282 26.08 9.32 -25.24
CA ILE A 282 25.49 8.02 -25.52
C ILE A 282 24.49 7.77 -24.40
N ILE A 283 23.24 7.59 -24.76
CA ILE A 283 22.13 7.41 -23.82
C ILE A 283 21.49 6.06 -24.11
N GLN A 284 21.44 5.23 -23.08
CA GLN A 284 20.68 3.98 -23.08
C GLN A 284 19.37 4.23 -22.35
N TYR A 285 18.25 3.90 -22.97
CA TYR A 285 16.93 4.19 -22.44
C TYR A 285 15.91 3.15 -22.91
N GLU A 286 14.85 2.99 -22.14
CA GLU A 286 13.65 2.25 -22.53
C GLU A 286 12.62 3.25 -23.04
N HIS A 287 11.97 2.94 -24.16
CA HIS A 287 10.85 3.75 -24.66
C HIS A 287 9.66 2.90 -25.04
N ALA A 288 8.50 3.55 -25.08
CA ALA A 288 7.30 3.03 -25.70
C ALA A 288 6.93 3.86 -26.93
N ASP A 289 6.51 3.22 -28.02
CA ASP A 289 5.97 3.93 -29.19
C ASP A 289 4.55 4.46 -28.94
N ASP A 290 3.81 3.75 -28.07
CA ASP A 290 2.55 4.21 -27.47
C ASP A 290 2.59 3.98 -25.96
N TYR A 291 3.02 5.02 -25.25
CA TYR A 291 3.16 5.05 -23.80
C TYR A 291 1.82 4.80 -23.07
N GLY A 292 0.70 5.22 -23.66
CA GLY A 292 -0.62 4.96 -23.10
C GLY A 292 -0.96 3.47 -23.16
N THR A 293 -0.69 2.83 -24.29
CA THR A 293 -0.84 1.38 -24.46
C THR A 293 0.09 0.60 -23.53
N PHE A 294 1.35 1.03 -23.38
CA PHE A 294 2.29 0.44 -22.42
C PHE A 294 1.74 0.47 -20.99
N MET A 295 1.34 1.65 -20.50
CA MET A 295 0.79 1.81 -19.16
C MET A 295 -0.48 0.99 -18.97
N TYR A 296 -1.37 0.98 -19.97
CA TYR A 296 -2.61 0.20 -19.93
C TYR A 296 -2.31 -1.29 -19.80
N ASN A 297 -1.45 -1.85 -20.67
CA ASN A 297 -1.15 -3.29 -20.65
C ASN A 297 -0.51 -3.72 -19.33
N LEU A 298 0.44 -2.92 -18.80
CA LEU A 298 1.08 -3.22 -17.52
C LEU A 298 0.06 -3.19 -16.37
N LEU A 299 -0.78 -2.15 -16.32
CA LEU A 299 -1.79 -2.00 -15.28
C LEU A 299 -2.88 -3.09 -15.38
N ASP A 300 -3.28 -3.46 -16.61
CA ASP A 300 -4.27 -4.50 -16.87
C ASP A 300 -3.80 -5.83 -16.26
N VAL A 301 -2.54 -6.23 -16.47
CA VAL A 301 -1.95 -7.43 -15.86
C VAL A 301 -1.90 -7.33 -14.33
N ILE A 302 -1.36 -6.23 -13.78
CA ILE A 302 -1.29 -6.04 -12.32
C ILE A 302 -2.68 -6.15 -11.69
N SER A 303 -3.71 -5.57 -12.32
CA SER A 303 -5.07 -5.52 -11.79
C SER A 303 -5.78 -6.87 -11.75
N GLN A 304 -5.30 -7.89 -12.47
CA GLN A 304 -5.87 -9.24 -12.42
C GLN A 304 -5.64 -9.94 -11.07
N TYR A 305 -4.74 -9.40 -10.24
CA TYR A 305 -4.34 -9.94 -8.95
C TYR A 305 -4.78 -9.07 -7.77
N LEU A 306 -5.55 -8.00 -7.99
CA LEU A 306 -6.01 -7.05 -6.96
C LEU A 306 -7.50 -7.24 -6.61
#